data_AF-A0A8H8IZH6-F1
#
_entry.id   AF-A0A8H8IZH6-F1
#
_cell.length_a   1.000
_cell.length_b   1.000
_cell.length_c   1.000
_cell.angle_alpha   90.00
_cell.angle_beta   90.00
_cell.angle_gamma   90.00
#
_symmetry.space_group_name_H-M   'P 1'
#
loop_
_entity.id
_entity.type
_entity.pdbx_description
1 polymer ?
#
loop_
_entity_poly.entity_id
_entity_poly.type
_entity_poly.pdbx_seq_one_letter_code
_entity_poly.pdbx_strand_id
1 'polypeptide(L)'
;MATKTLNFYTYNLQKDTTVMLMFQPPSSAKLFKDQFPVVWKIITFRAGGHAKAVVRYCARLAFGYAQTDDDNLVDSAAWVEVKSGDITSVTGDYGVKRFGAVSKREGTRLLVCKNNTKERANLSIGFVRGDLINQRYEPTLSEHFPERNLISLPNSRQFLLQSQLLRGEVETDPIWSQDLNMLDDVSSWNFVEDGASGEFFIRRADQL
;
A
#
# COMPACT_ATOMS: atom_id res chain seq x y z
N MET A 1 -14.90 7.50 5.75
CA MET A 1 -14.01 7.96 4.66
C MET A 1 -14.50 7.28 3.39
N ALA A 2 -14.73 8.05 2.33
CA ALA A 2 -15.18 7.49 1.07
C ALA A 2 -14.04 6.75 0.36
N THR A 3 -14.35 5.61 -0.24
CA THR A 3 -13.43 4.88 -1.11
C THR A 3 -13.21 5.70 -2.38
N LYS A 4 -11.95 5.95 -2.75
CA LYS A 4 -11.57 6.61 -4.00
C LYS A 4 -11.34 5.56 -5.08
N THR A 5 -11.95 5.75 -6.24
CA THR A 5 -11.76 4.90 -7.42
C THR A 5 -11.03 5.71 -8.49
N LEU A 6 -9.84 5.24 -8.87
CA LEU A 6 -9.03 5.81 -9.94
C LEU A 6 -9.12 4.88 -11.15
N ASN A 7 -9.62 5.40 -12.26
CA ASN A 7 -9.61 4.70 -13.54
C ASN A 7 -8.42 5.21 -14.36
N PHE A 8 -7.53 4.32 -14.77
CA PHE A 8 -6.45 4.63 -15.70
C PHE A 8 -6.78 4.02 -17.06
N TYR A 9 -6.80 4.85 -18.09
CA TYR A 9 -7.02 4.46 -19.47
C TYR A 9 -5.73 4.65 -20.25
N THR A 10 -5.46 3.76 -21.19
CA THR A 10 -4.32 3.92 -22.09
C THR A 10 -4.71 3.54 -23.51
N TYR A 11 -4.06 4.20 -24.46
CA TYR A 11 -4.34 4.13 -25.88
C TYR A 11 -3.03 3.99 -26.64
N ASN A 12 -2.86 2.85 -27.32
CA ASN A 12 -1.80 2.63 -28.32
C ASN A 12 -0.38 2.88 -27.81
N LEU A 13 -0.05 2.34 -26.64
CA LEU A 13 1.33 2.28 -26.16
C LEU A 13 2.21 1.53 -27.17
N GLN A 14 3.43 2.01 -27.39
CA GLN A 14 4.36 1.41 -28.33
C GLN A 14 4.99 0.13 -27.78
N LYS A 15 5.09 0.03 -26.44
CA LYS A 15 5.67 -1.11 -25.73
C LYS A 15 4.78 -1.53 -24.57
N ASP A 16 5.01 -2.76 -24.08
CA ASP A 16 4.43 -3.21 -22.82
C ASP A 16 5.00 -2.34 -21.70
N THR A 17 4.12 -1.67 -20.95
CA THR A 17 4.51 -0.68 -19.96
C THR A 17 3.93 -1.01 -18.60
N THR A 18 4.77 -0.97 -17.57
CA THR A 18 4.36 -1.20 -16.19
C THR A 18 4.36 0.12 -15.42
N VAL A 19 3.20 0.46 -14.85
CA VAL A 19 3.02 1.63 -13.98
C VAL A 19 3.03 1.18 -12.53
N MET A 20 3.83 1.86 -11.72
CA MET A 20 3.93 1.63 -10.29
C MET A 20 3.35 2.84 -9.54
N LEU A 21 2.32 2.60 -8.74
CA LEU A 21 1.75 3.61 -7.86
C LEU A 21 2.43 3.53 -6.50
N MET A 22 2.95 4.65 -6.02
CA MET A 22 3.68 4.75 -4.75
C MET A 22 3.16 5.92 -3.92
N PHE A 23 3.16 5.80 -2.59
CA PHE A 23 2.80 6.92 -1.71
C PHE A 23 3.96 7.90 -1.50
N GLN A 24 5.18 7.44 -1.73
CA GLN A 24 6.39 8.26 -1.71
C GLN A 24 7.21 7.92 -2.95
N PRO A 25 7.61 8.92 -3.75
CA PRO A 25 8.45 8.66 -4.91
C PRO A 25 9.82 8.10 -4.49
N PRO A 26 10.40 7.17 -5.27
CA PRO A 26 11.77 6.72 -5.06
C PRO A 26 12.75 7.87 -5.29
N SER A 27 13.80 7.95 -4.48
CA SER A 27 14.96 8.79 -4.79
C SER A 27 15.97 7.95 -5.56
N SER A 28 16.15 8.24 -6.85
CA SER A 28 17.06 7.53 -7.75
C SER A 28 18.49 7.42 -7.19
N ALA A 29 18.97 8.46 -6.51
CA ALA A 29 20.31 8.48 -5.88
C ALA A 29 20.50 7.50 -4.70
N LYS A 30 19.41 6.97 -4.12
CA LYS A 30 19.43 6.13 -2.91
C LYS A 30 18.76 4.76 -3.08
N LEU A 31 18.24 4.47 -4.27
CA LEU A 31 17.62 3.20 -4.62
C LEU A 31 18.59 2.04 -4.31
N PHE A 32 18.10 1.06 -3.53
CA PHE A 32 18.81 -0.19 -3.18
C PHE A 32 20.09 -0.04 -2.34
N LYS A 33 20.43 1.17 -1.89
CA LYS A 33 21.48 1.43 -0.89
C LYS A 33 20.87 1.71 0.47
N ASP A 34 20.08 2.78 0.53
CA ASP A 34 19.47 3.27 1.78
C ASP A 34 17.94 3.37 1.70
N GLN A 35 17.37 3.20 0.50
CA GLN A 35 15.93 3.26 0.25
C GLN A 35 15.44 2.05 -0.54
N PHE A 36 14.50 1.32 0.04
CA PHE A 36 13.73 0.28 -0.64
C PHE A 36 12.36 0.89 -1.01
N PRO A 37 12.13 1.24 -2.28
CA PRO A 37 10.95 1.99 -2.68
C PRO A 37 9.67 1.18 -2.53
N VAL A 38 8.62 1.87 -2.10
CA VAL A 38 7.37 1.26 -1.67
C VAL A 38 6.29 1.37 -2.73
N VAL A 39 6.07 0.27 -3.44
CA VAL A 39 4.98 0.11 -4.40
C VAL A 39 3.68 -0.26 -3.71
N TRP A 40 2.64 0.56 -3.90
CA TRP A 40 1.29 0.30 -3.44
C TRP A 40 0.50 -0.56 -4.43
N LYS A 41 0.60 -0.28 -5.73
CA LYS A 41 -0.01 -1.08 -6.81
C LYS A 41 0.86 -1.10 -8.05
N ILE A 42 0.91 -2.25 -8.71
CA ILE A 42 1.53 -2.43 -10.02
C ILE A 42 0.43 -2.71 -11.04
N ILE A 43 0.51 -2.03 -12.18
CA ILE A 43 -0.41 -2.19 -13.31
C ILE A 43 0.44 -2.38 -14.55
N THR A 44 0.22 -3.45 -15.30
CA THR A 44 0.90 -3.69 -16.58
C THR A 44 -0.10 -3.51 -17.72
N PHE A 45 0.27 -2.68 -18.68
CA PHE A 45 -0.46 -2.44 -19.91
C PHE A 45 0.29 -3.06 -21.08
N ARG A 46 -0.46 -3.67 -22.02
CA ARG A 46 0.11 -4.25 -23.24
C ARG A 46 0.20 -3.20 -24.35
N ALA A 47 1.21 -3.33 -25.19
CA ALA A 47 1.39 -2.51 -26.39
C ALA A 47 0.22 -2.65 -27.37
N GLY A 48 -0.02 -1.59 -28.17
CA GLY A 48 -0.92 -1.59 -29.33
C GLY A 48 -2.42 -1.70 -29.00
N GLY A 49 -2.80 -1.70 -27.72
CA GLY A 49 -4.18 -1.91 -27.27
C GLY A 49 -4.84 -0.68 -26.63
N HIS A 50 -6.15 -0.79 -26.43
CA HIS A 50 -6.91 0.03 -25.49
C HIS A 50 -7.04 -0.75 -24.18
N ALA A 51 -6.57 -0.18 -23.08
CA ALA A 51 -6.65 -0.85 -21.79
C ALA A 51 -7.17 0.09 -20.70
N LYS A 52 -7.85 -0.51 -19.73
CA LYS A 52 -8.37 0.16 -18.54
C LYS A 52 -7.90 -0.60 -17.30
N ALA A 53 -7.35 0.12 -16.34
CA ALA A 53 -7.09 -0.38 -15.00
C ALA A 53 -7.91 0.41 -13.98
N VAL A 54 -8.38 -0.28 -12.94
CA VAL A 54 -9.16 0.32 -11.85
C VAL A 54 -8.42 0.11 -10.54
N VAL A 55 -8.03 1.22 -9.91
CA VAL A 55 -7.39 1.22 -8.60
C VAL A 55 -8.35 1.79 -7.57
N ARG A 56 -8.62 1.01 -6.53
CA ARG A 56 -9.43 1.45 -5.39
C ARG A 56 -8.54 1.72 -4.19
N TYR A 57 -8.72 2.90 -3.60
CA TYR A 57 -8.08 3.34 -2.37
C TYR A 57 -9.14 3.53 -1.29
N CYS A 58 -8.92 2.92 -0.14
CA CYS A 58 -9.71 3.19 1.06
C CYS A 58 -8.73 3.38 2.21
N ALA A 59 -8.81 4.52 2.90
CA ALA A 59 -7.95 4.84 4.03
C ALA A 59 -8.41 4.12 5.33
N ARG A 60 -8.67 2.82 5.24
CA ARG A 60 -9.02 1.94 6.36
C ARG A 60 -7.81 1.11 6.72
N LEU A 61 -6.92 1.70 7.51
CA LEU A 61 -5.70 1.03 7.97
C LEU A 61 -6.05 -0.09 8.95
N ALA A 62 -5.30 -1.19 8.89
CA ALA A 62 -5.40 -2.26 9.86
C ALA A 62 -4.05 -2.90 10.15
N PHE A 63 -3.88 -3.37 11.39
CA PHE A 63 -2.87 -4.37 11.69
C PHE A 63 -3.40 -5.75 11.33
N GLY A 64 -2.57 -6.56 10.68
CA GLY A 64 -2.83 -7.96 10.37
C GLY A 64 -1.77 -8.85 10.97
N TYR A 65 -2.10 -10.12 11.14
CA TYR A 65 -1.12 -11.16 11.45
C TYR A 65 -0.51 -11.66 10.13
N ALA A 66 0.74 -11.30 9.88
CA ALA A 66 1.39 -11.66 8.61
C ALA A 66 1.83 -13.12 8.66
N GLN A 67 1.23 -13.96 7.81
CA GLN A 67 1.85 -15.23 7.41
C GLN A 67 2.60 -14.97 6.11
N THR A 68 3.91 -15.19 6.14
CA THR A 68 4.73 -15.26 4.93
C THR A 68 4.73 -16.70 4.44
N ASP A 69 4.32 -16.92 3.20
CA ASP A 69 4.42 -18.22 2.51
C ASP A 69 5.25 -17.99 1.23
N ASP A 70 6.34 -18.74 1.07
CA ASP A 70 7.31 -18.58 -0.03
C ASP A 70 7.63 -17.11 -0.40
N ASP A 71 8.09 -16.32 0.58
CA ASP A 71 8.43 -14.89 0.45
C ASP A 71 7.28 -13.95 0.03
N ASN A 72 6.04 -14.44 -0.01
CA ASN A 72 4.85 -13.65 -0.27
C ASN A 72 4.05 -13.43 1.01
N LEU A 73 3.40 -12.26 1.13
CA LEU A 73 2.40 -12.08 2.18
C LEU A 73 1.10 -12.76 1.81
N VAL A 74 0.67 -13.68 2.66
CA VAL A 74 -0.64 -14.32 2.58
C VAL A 74 -1.65 -13.45 3.33
N ASP A 75 -2.89 -13.42 2.84
CA ASP A 75 -4.00 -12.77 3.52
C ASP A 75 -4.08 -13.25 4.98
N SER A 76 -4.04 -12.31 5.91
CA SER A 76 -4.14 -12.62 7.33
C SER A 76 -5.54 -13.14 7.68
N ALA A 77 -5.61 -14.24 8.43
CA ALA A 77 -6.87 -14.73 9.00
C ALA A 77 -7.42 -13.82 10.12
N ALA A 78 -6.61 -12.92 10.67
CA ALA A 78 -7.01 -11.98 11.72
C ALA A 78 -6.45 -10.57 11.47
N TRP A 79 -7.30 -9.55 11.54
CA TRP A 79 -6.88 -8.16 11.44
C TRP A 79 -7.71 -7.28 12.38
N VAL A 80 -7.18 -6.09 12.67
CA VAL A 80 -7.89 -5.05 13.44
C VAL A 80 -7.70 -3.71 12.77
N GLU A 81 -8.81 -3.05 12.44
CA GLU A 81 -8.78 -1.69 11.91
C GLU A 81 -8.29 -0.70 12.96
N VAL A 82 -7.42 0.22 12.53
CA VAL A 82 -6.81 1.25 13.39
C VAL A 82 -6.78 2.59 12.68
N LYS A 83 -6.75 3.65 13.47
CA LYS A 83 -6.60 5.04 13.04
C LYS A 83 -5.43 5.67 13.77
N SER A 84 -4.87 6.73 13.19
CA SER A 84 -3.85 7.56 13.82
C SER A 84 -4.06 7.75 15.33
N GLY A 85 -3.05 7.42 16.13
CA GLY A 85 -3.09 7.56 17.60
C GLY A 85 -3.75 6.38 18.32
N ASP A 86 -4.20 5.38 17.59
CA ASP A 86 -4.75 4.15 18.17
C ASP A 86 -3.66 3.20 18.65
N ILE A 87 -3.99 2.50 19.72
CA ILE A 87 -3.24 1.40 20.32
C ILE A 87 -4.09 0.14 20.28
N THR A 88 -3.46 -0.97 19.94
CA THR A 88 -3.97 -2.31 20.15
C THR A 88 -2.88 -3.24 20.68
N SER A 89 -3.20 -4.51 20.87
CA SER A 89 -2.25 -5.57 21.21
C SER A 89 -2.58 -6.85 20.47
N VAL A 90 -1.57 -7.67 20.21
CA VAL A 90 -1.76 -9.05 19.75
C VAL A 90 -1.51 -10.00 20.91
N THR A 91 -2.42 -10.95 21.12
CA THR A 91 -2.34 -12.00 22.16
C THR A 91 -2.61 -13.38 21.53
N GLY A 92 -2.28 -14.44 22.26
CA GLY A 92 -2.49 -15.82 21.82
C GLY A 92 -1.19 -16.63 21.68
N ASP A 93 -1.36 -17.91 21.35
CA ASP A 93 -0.28 -18.90 21.23
C ASP A 93 0.05 -19.18 19.75
N TYR A 94 0.90 -20.17 19.49
CA TYR A 94 1.33 -20.55 18.14
C TYR A 94 0.12 -20.94 17.25
N GLY A 95 0.03 -20.34 16.05
CA GLY A 95 -1.06 -20.59 15.09
C GLY A 95 -2.42 -19.97 15.43
N VAL A 96 -2.65 -19.47 16.65
CA VAL A 96 -3.91 -18.85 17.06
C VAL A 96 -3.65 -17.53 17.76
N LYS A 97 -3.63 -16.44 16.99
CA LYS A 97 -3.46 -15.08 17.49
C LYS A 97 -4.72 -14.25 17.30
N ARG A 98 -4.93 -13.30 18.21
CA ARG A 98 -6.06 -12.35 18.17
C ARG A 98 -5.59 -10.95 18.53
N PHE A 99 -6.22 -9.97 17.91
CA PHE A 99 -6.07 -8.58 18.29
C PHE A 99 -6.99 -8.21 19.45
N GLY A 100 -6.49 -7.38 20.35
CA GLY A 100 -7.25 -6.79 21.44
C GLY A 100 -8.07 -5.58 20.98
N ALA A 101 -8.90 -5.07 21.88
CA ALA A 101 -9.66 -3.85 21.65
C ALA A 101 -8.75 -2.67 21.31
N VAL A 102 -9.24 -1.80 20.43
CA VAL A 102 -8.56 -0.58 20.02
C VAL A 102 -8.89 0.54 21.01
N SER A 103 -7.86 1.25 21.48
CA SER A 103 -8.00 2.42 22.35
C SER A 103 -7.14 3.57 21.85
N LYS A 104 -7.50 4.81 22.22
CA LYS A 104 -6.67 5.98 21.87
C LYS A 104 -5.57 6.20 22.90
N ARG A 105 -4.39 6.60 22.43
CA ARG A 105 -3.34 7.16 23.29
C ARG A 105 -3.29 8.67 23.12
N GLU A 106 -3.48 9.38 24.22
CA GLU A 106 -3.35 10.84 24.23
C GLU A 106 -1.93 11.29 23.90
N GLY A 107 -1.82 12.42 23.20
CA GLY A 107 -0.53 13.05 22.89
C GLY A 107 0.30 12.39 21.79
N THR A 108 -0.22 11.37 21.08
CA THR A 108 0.51 10.74 19.97
C THR A 108 -0.31 10.62 18.70
N ARG A 109 0.39 10.74 17.56
CA ARG A 109 -0.11 10.41 16.23
C ARG A 109 0.41 9.04 15.76
N LEU A 110 1.02 8.27 16.65
CA LEU A 110 1.64 6.99 16.34
C LEU A 110 0.59 5.88 16.36
N LEU A 111 0.65 4.97 15.40
CA LEU A 111 -0.07 3.70 15.45
C LEU A 111 0.74 2.72 16.29
N VAL A 112 0.11 2.09 17.28
CA VAL A 112 0.80 1.15 18.17
C VAL A 112 0.13 -0.21 18.22
N CYS A 113 0.92 -1.26 18.02
CA CYS A 113 0.53 -2.63 18.34
C CYS A 113 1.53 -3.22 19.34
N LYS A 114 1.02 -3.69 20.48
CA LYS A 114 1.84 -4.35 21.52
C LYS A 114 1.89 -5.86 21.27
N ASN A 115 3.07 -6.44 21.19
CA ASN A 115 3.20 -7.90 21.21
C ASN A 115 3.10 -8.42 22.65
N ASN A 116 1.92 -8.93 23.00
CA ASN A 116 1.61 -9.56 24.28
C ASN A 116 1.57 -11.10 24.16
N THR A 117 2.17 -11.67 23.12
CA THR A 117 2.34 -13.13 22.99
C THR A 117 3.63 -13.58 23.68
N LYS A 118 3.75 -14.88 23.95
CA LYS A 118 4.97 -15.47 24.52
C LYS A 118 6.12 -15.60 23.53
N GLU A 119 5.91 -15.28 22.25
CA GLU A 119 6.87 -15.50 21.18
C GLU A 119 6.95 -14.27 20.25
N ARG A 120 7.83 -14.35 19.26
CA ARG A 120 7.86 -13.41 18.12
C ARG A 120 6.51 -13.42 17.41
N ALA A 121 5.94 -12.24 17.18
CA ALA A 121 4.76 -12.09 16.34
C ALA A 121 5.17 -11.44 15.01
N ASN A 122 4.74 -12.03 13.90
CA ASN A 122 4.85 -11.42 12.58
C ASN A 122 3.59 -10.58 12.37
N LEU A 123 3.76 -9.27 12.24
CA LEU A 123 2.65 -8.34 12.07
C LEU A 123 2.81 -7.60 10.77
N SER A 124 1.67 -7.34 10.13
CA SER A 124 1.58 -6.48 8.97
C SER A 124 0.75 -5.23 9.25
N ILE A 125 1.01 -4.15 8.50
CA ILE A 125 0.04 -3.07 8.33
C ILE A 125 -0.44 -3.05 6.88
N GLY A 126 -1.72 -2.81 6.69
CA GLY A 126 -2.37 -2.89 5.39
C GLY A 126 -3.68 -2.13 5.37
N PHE A 127 -4.46 -2.35 4.32
CA PHE A 127 -5.75 -1.71 4.11
C PHE A 127 -6.88 -2.74 4.11
N VAL A 128 -7.97 -2.43 4.80
CA VAL A 128 -9.21 -3.22 4.73
C VAL A 128 -10.08 -2.72 3.59
N ARG A 129 -10.51 -3.64 2.74
CA ARG A 129 -11.46 -3.41 1.65
C ARG A 129 -12.77 -4.11 1.93
N GLY A 130 -13.84 -3.68 1.27
CA GLY A 130 -15.17 -4.27 1.41
C GLY A 130 -15.81 -3.94 2.75
N ASP A 131 -17.06 -4.36 2.93
CA ASP A 131 -17.85 -4.05 4.13
C ASP A 131 -18.49 -5.31 4.71
N LEU A 132 -18.74 -5.28 6.03
CA LEU A 132 -19.32 -6.38 6.79
C LEU A 132 -18.59 -7.72 6.53
N ILE A 133 -19.29 -8.72 6.00
CA ILE A 133 -18.77 -10.06 5.72
C ILE A 133 -17.83 -10.12 4.50
N ASN A 134 -17.83 -9.08 3.66
CA ASN A 134 -16.99 -9.02 2.46
C ASN A 134 -15.67 -8.29 2.73
N GLN A 135 -15.33 -8.09 4.01
CA GLN A 135 -14.08 -7.45 4.37
C GLN A 135 -12.89 -8.32 4.01
N ARG A 136 -11.92 -7.73 3.33
CA ARG A 136 -10.64 -8.36 3.01
C ARG A 136 -9.51 -7.44 3.41
N TYR A 137 -8.59 -7.97 4.18
CA TYR A 137 -7.36 -7.28 4.54
C TYR A 137 -6.32 -7.48 3.41
N GLU A 138 -5.87 -6.38 2.82
CA GLU A 138 -4.74 -6.36 1.89
C GLU A 138 -3.52 -5.84 2.63
N PRO A 139 -2.56 -6.71 3.01
CA PRO A 139 -1.37 -6.26 3.67
C PRO A 139 -0.46 -5.43 2.74
N THR A 140 0.24 -4.45 3.32
CA THR A 140 1.18 -3.58 2.61
C THR A 140 2.60 -3.68 3.17
N LEU A 141 2.76 -3.85 4.48
CA LEU A 141 4.03 -3.94 5.22
C LEU A 141 4.02 -5.18 6.08
N SER A 142 5.16 -5.86 6.27
CA SER A 142 5.32 -6.95 7.24
C SER A 142 6.65 -6.80 7.96
N GLU A 143 6.63 -6.93 9.28
CA GLU A 143 7.82 -6.91 10.11
C GLU A 143 7.79 -8.08 11.11
N HIS A 144 8.98 -8.63 11.38
CA HIS A 144 9.17 -9.69 12.36
C HIS A 144 9.59 -9.06 13.69
N PHE A 145 8.92 -9.35 14.82
CA PHE A 145 9.20 -8.66 16.10
C PHE A 145 9.59 -9.56 17.28
N PRO A 146 10.72 -9.34 17.97
CA PRO A 146 11.05 -10.06 19.19
C PRO A 146 10.01 -9.87 20.30
N GLU A 147 10.03 -10.74 21.30
CA GLU A 147 9.14 -10.69 22.48
C GLU A 147 9.17 -9.32 23.17
N ARG A 148 7.98 -8.75 23.42
CA ARG A 148 7.72 -7.49 24.17
C ARG A 148 8.19 -6.18 23.51
N ASN A 149 8.01 -6.02 22.20
CA ASN A 149 8.22 -4.73 21.54
C ASN A 149 6.93 -3.95 21.31
N LEU A 150 7.05 -2.61 21.42
CA LEU A 150 6.00 -1.64 21.11
C LEU A 150 6.26 -1.11 19.70
N ILE A 151 5.39 -1.42 18.75
CA ILE A 151 5.43 -0.77 17.44
C ILE A 151 4.91 0.65 17.62
N SER A 152 5.58 1.64 17.04
CA SER A 152 5.15 3.03 17.11
C SER A 152 5.41 3.65 15.74
N LEU A 153 4.47 3.47 14.82
CA LEU A 153 4.62 3.97 13.45
C LEU A 153 4.18 5.43 13.38
N PRO A 154 5.07 6.38 13.03
CA PRO A 154 4.68 7.76 12.82
C PRO A 154 3.68 7.84 11.68
N ASN A 155 2.64 8.66 11.88
CA ASN A 155 1.66 9.04 10.85
C ASN A 155 2.27 9.63 9.56
N SER A 156 3.58 9.81 9.49
CA SER A 156 4.30 10.34 8.35
C SER A 156 4.86 9.21 7.49
N ARG A 157 4.16 8.92 6.38
CA ARG A 157 4.66 8.54 5.05
C ARG A 157 6.02 7.83 4.92
N GLN A 158 6.38 6.93 5.83
CA GLN A 158 7.57 6.09 5.70
C GLN A 158 7.18 4.72 6.22
N PHE A 159 6.82 3.85 5.30
CA PHE A 159 6.53 2.45 5.55
C PHE A 159 7.60 1.63 4.82
N LEU A 160 8.20 0.64 5.48
CA LEU A 160 9.11 -0.33 4.88
C LEU A 160 8.30 -1.51 4.30
N LEU A 161 8.56 -1.91 3.06
CA LEU A 161 7.69 -2.84 2.33
C LEU A 161 7.98 -4.32 2.55
N GLN A 162 6.90 -5.10 2.51
CA GLN A 162 6.86 -6.34 1.71
C GLN A 162 5.45 -6.53 1.13
N SER A 163 5.24 -6.00 -0.08
CA SER A 163 4.34 -6.58 -1.09
C SER A 163 4.88 -6.15 -2.45
N GLN A 164 5.59 -7.06 -3.12
CA GLN A 164 6.40 -6.86 -4.33
C GLN A 164 7.63 -5.94 -4.11
N LEU A 165 8.70 -6.53 -3.60
CA LEU A 165 10.02 -5.91 -3.53
C LEU A 165 10.46 -5.59 -4.96
N LEU A 166 10.63 -4.31 -5.30
CA LEU A 166 11.29 -3.88 -6.53
C LEU A 166 12.69 -4.50 -6.55
N ARG A 167 12.97 -5.43 -7.47
CA ARG A 167 14.29 -6.09 -7.59
C ARG A 167 15.16 -5.52 -8.72
N GLY A 168 14.74 -4.40 -9.31
CA GLY A 168 15.41 -3.76 -10.45
C GLY A 168 15.26 -2.25 -10.42
N GLU A 169 16.07 -1.56 -11.21
CA GLU A 169 16.05 -0.11 -11.34
C GLU A 169 14.68 0.38 -11.86
N VAL A 170 14.22 1.50 -11.30
CA VAL A 170 13.08 2.23 -11.86
C VAL A 170 13.68 3.15 -12.93
N GLU A 171 13.36 2.90 -14.20
CA GLU A 171 13.98 3.56 -15.35
C GLU A 171 13.65 5.06 -15.46
N THR A 172 12.64 5.54 -14.72
CA THR A 172 12.11 6.90 -14.89
C THR A 172 11.81 7.59 -13.55
N ASP A 173 12.01 8.90 -13.50
CA ASP A 173 11.51 9.75 -12.41
C ASP A 173 9.98 9.71 -12.30
N PRO A 174 9.39 10.14 -11.17
CA PRO A 174 7.93 10.17 -10.99
C PRO A 174 7.27 11.06 -12.06
N ILE A 175 6.47 10.44 -12.93
CA ILE A 175 5.75 11.14 -14.02
C ILE A 175 4.46 11.83 -13.55
N TRP A 176 4.00 11.53 -12.33
CA TRP A 176 2.72 11.99 -11.81
C TRP A 176 2.67 11.94 -10.28
N SER A 177 2.01 12.91 -9.67
CA SER A 177 1.77 12.98 -8.22
C SER A 177 0.42 13.65 -7.95
N GLN A 178 -0.33 13.11 -6.99
CA GLN A 178 -1.65 13.61 -6.65
C GLN A 178 -1.99 13.34 -5.18
N ASP A 179 -2.59 14.33 -4.51
CA ASP A 179 -3.20 14.10 -3.21
C ASP A 179 -4.55 13.38 -3.39
N LEU A 180 -4.62 12.13 -2.94
CA LEU A 180 -5.82 11.30 -3.01
C LEU A 180 -7.00 11.88 -2.22
N ASN A 181 -6.75 12.74 -1.22
CA ASN A 181 -7.82 13.41 -0.47
C ASN A 181 -8.51 14.49 -1.29
N MET A 182 -7.82 15.06 -2.28
CA MET A 182 -8.32 16.11 -3.17
C MET A 182 -9.05 15.54 -4.39
N LEU A 183 -9.15 14.22 -4.51
CA LEU A 183 -9.85 13.56 -5.60
C LEU A 183 -11.33 13.36 -5.30
N ASP A 184 -12.14 13.45 -6.33
CA ASP A 184 -13.52 12.97 -6.32
C ASP A 184 -13.56 11.47 -6.01
N ASP A 185 -14.71 10.98 -5.56
CA ASP A 185 -14.88 9.56 -5.23
C ASP A 185 -14.61 8.64 -6.44
N VAL A 186 -14.83 9.15 -7.64
CA VAL A 186 -14.44 8.51 -8.90
C VAL A 186 -13.67 9.52 -9.76
N SER A 187 -12.45 9.16 -10.15
CA SER A 187 -11.62 9.94 -11.07
C SER A 187 -11.17 9.09 -12.25
N SER A 188 -10.91 9.75 -13.38
CA SER A 188 -10.50 9.11 -14.63
C SER A 188 -9.28 9.82 -15.19
N TRP A 189 -8.30 9.02 -15.62
CA TRP A 189 -6.98 9.47 -16.02
C TRP A 189 -6.54 8.76 -17.28
N ASN A 190 -5.95 9.49 -18.23
CA ASN A 190 -5.32 8.94 -19.41
C ASN A 190 -3.81 8.82 -19.17
N PHE A 191 -3.30 7.60 -19.25
CA PHE A 191 -1.87 7.27 -19.31
C PHE A 191 -1.47 7.20 -20.78
N VAL A 192 -0.63 8.13 -21.21
CA VAL A 192 -0.30 8.39 -22.61
C VAL A 192 1.22 8.37 -22.77
N GLU A 193 1.65 7.83 -23.91
CA GLU A 193 3.02 7.89 -24.40
C GLU A 193 3.07 8.90 -25.55
N ASP A 194 4.00 9.86 -25.49
CA ASP A 194 4.23 10.78 -26.60
C ASP A 194 4.85 10.04 -27.78
N GLY A 195 4.22 10.13 -28.95
CA GLY A 195 4.69 9.41 -30.14
C GLY A 195 6.01 9.94 -30.73
N ALA A 196 6.43 11.16 -30.37
CA ALA A 196 7.65 11.78 -30.89
C ALA A 196 8.84 11.65 -29.91
N SER A 197 8.62 11.87 -28.61
CA SER A 197 9.66 11.80 -27.59
C SER A 197 9.73 10.44 -26.88
N GLY A 198 8.65 9.65 -26.90
CA GLY A 198 8.52 8.43 -26.09
C GLY A 198 8.29 8.70 -24.60
N GLU A 199 8.05 9.95 -24.21
CA GLU A 199 7.81 10.30 -22.80
C GLU A 199 6.40 9.92 -22.35
N PHE A 200 6.28 9.51 -21.09
CA PHE A 200 4.99 9.13 -20.50
C PHE A 200 4.39 10.24 -19.65
N PHE A 201 3.07 10.42 -19.73
CA PHE A 201 2.33 11.38 -18.93
C PHE A 201 0.95 10.86 -18.51
N ILE A 202 0.49 11.34 -17.35
CA ILE A 202 -0.84 11.05 -16.81
C ILE A 202 -1.63 12.37 -16.74
N ARG A 203 -2.79 12.42 -17.39
CA ARG A 203 -3.68 13.59 -17.39
C ARG A 203 -5.12 13.24 -17.06
N ARG A 204 -5.89 14.19 -16.54
CA ARG A 204 -7.33 14.05 -16.28
C ARG A 204 -8.07 13.73 -17.59
N ALA A 205 -8.94 12.72 -17.57
CA ALA A 205 -9.68 12.30 -18.76
C ALA A 205 -10.85 13.23 -19.10
N ASP A 206 -11.30 14.01 -18.13
CA ASP A 206 -12.37 15.01 -18.19
C ASP A 206 -11.91 16.41 -18.67
N GLN A 207 -10.62 16.57 -18.98
CA GLN A 207 -10.02 17.84 -19.43
C GLN A 207 -9.56 17.80 -20.90
N LEU A 208 -10.30 17.10 -21.76
CA LEU A 208 -10.10 17.14 -23.21
C LEU A 208 -10.80 18.34 -23.83
#